data_AF-A0A2E7D969-F1
#
_entry.id   AF-A0A2E7D969-F1
#
_cell.length_a   1.000
_cell.length_b   1.000
_cell.length_c   1.000
_cell.angle_alpha   90.00
_cell.angle_beta   90.00
_cell.angle_gamma   90.00
#
_symmetry.space_group_name_H-M   'P 1'
#
loop_
_entity.id
_entity.type
_entity.pdbx_description
1 polymer ?
#
loop_
_entity_poly.entity_id
_entity_poly.type
_entity_poly.pdbx_seq_one_letter_code
_entity_poly.pdbx_strand_id
1 'polypeptide(L)'
;MSPSRCDNSKRRRRGLTLVELVVVLAILAVLAGVAVRSLQPIADQARYQASQKTLTAIEDAFLAGNKTGDGLTYSGFIADIGRLPKAIGATRETQAIELWNNSGIQPFGITAFDDPNTSEDESARTEQQLLVAAGWRGPYLTLAPGSNAIRDGYGRPMFYFNPNNVPAVDGSEIAGVVSGGSNGAIDEPTLNIAYTRDLSLPNGLFEPNRYQGALPVRVTMADGSTPPSLNSGESVVVRVYGPEDGVPVVIRGVDVSAGGTPGFGGVISSLVCGTRAVRALKVTGTSPNETIVAESLVRQVAIQPGMNSEVVLRLPN
;
A
#
# COMPACT_ATOMS: atom_id res chain seq x y z
N MET A 1 -23.11 1.16 95.99
CA MET A 1 -21.80 0.86 95.38
C MET A 1 -21.63 -0.66 95.31
N SER A 2 -21.70 -1.24 94.12
CA SER A 2 -21.37 -2.65 93.89
C SER A 2 -20.86 -2.78 92.45
N PRO A 3 -19.58 -3.15 92.20
CA PRO A 3 -19.00 -3.21 90.88
C PRO A 3 -19.06 -4.64 90.33
N SER A 4 -19.86 -4.88 89.28
CA SER A 4 -19.89 -6.18 88.58
C SER A 4 -19.13 -6.11 87.26
N ARG A 5 -17.88 -6.54 87.35
CA ARG A 5 -17.06 -7.32 86.39
C ARG A 5 -17.18 -6.99 84.89
N CYS A 6 -16.14 -6.33 84.38
CA CYS A 6 -15.69 -6.45 82.99
C CYS A 6 -15.12 -7.86 82.75
N ASP A 7 -15.83 -8.68 81.97
CA ASP A 7 -15.34 -9.99 81.51
C ASP A 7 -14.38 -9.78 80.33
N ASN A 8 -13.08 -9.83 80.63
CA ASN A 8 -12.01 -9.68 79.66
C ASN A 8 -11.70 -11.06 79.05
N SER A 9 -12.53 -11.47 78.08
CA SER A 9 -12.32 -12.73 77.35
C SER A 9 -11.02 -12.63 76.53
N LYS A 10 -9.93 -13.21 77.08
CA LYS A 10 -8.65 -13.38 76.39
C LYS A 10 -8.86 -14.34 75.21
N ARG A 11 -9.20 -13.80 74.03
CA ARG A 11 -9.15 -14.55 72.77
C ARG A 11 -7.71 -15.06 72.58
N ARG A 12 -7.52 -16.36 72.80
CA ARG A 12 -6.28 -17.06 72.46
C ARG A 12 -6.06 -16.92 70.95
N ARG A 13 -5.12 -16.06 70.55
CA ARG A 13 -4.63 -16.02 69.17
C ARG A 13 -3.87 -17.32 68.93
N ARG A 14 -4.51 -18.27 68.26
CA ARG A 14 -3.84 -19.47 67.74
C ARG A 14 -2.95 -18.98 66.59
N GLY A 15 -1.64 -19.00 66.79
CA GLY A 15 -0.68 -18.79 65.71
C GLY A 15 -0.79 -19.96 64.73
N LEU A 16 -0.74 -19.66 63.43
CA LEU A 16 -0.66 -20.66 62.37
C LEU A 16 0.50 -21.60 62.69
N THR A 17 0.25 -22.90 62.65
CA THR A 17 1.32 -23.87 62.84
C THR A 17 2.27 -23.83 61.64
N LEU A 18 3.55 -24.16 61.83
CA LEU A 18 4.53 -24.19 60.74
C LEU A 18 4.03 -25.09 59.58
N VAL A 19 3.39 -26.20 59.92
CA VAL A 19 2.77 -27.13 58.95
C VAL A 19 1.66 -26.46 58.15
N GLU A 20 0.79 -25.69 58.80
CA GLU A 20 -0.31 -24.99 58.14
C GLU A 20 0.19 -23.96 57.13
N LEU A 21 1.26 -23.23 57.47
CA LEU A 21 1.88 -22.27 56.56
C LEU A 21 2.51 -22.96 55.34
N VAL A 22 3.18 -24.10 55.54
CA VAL A 22 3.78 -24.87 54.42
C VAL A 22 2.70 -25.42 53.49
N VAL A 23 1.60 -25.96 54.02
CA VAL A 23 0.49 -26.48 53.21
C VAL A 23 -0.18 -25.35 52.41
N VAL A 24 -0.40 -24.18 53.02
CA VAL A 24 -0.96 -23.02 52.31
C VAL A 24 -0.05 -22.56 51.18
N LEU A 25 1.27 -22.46 51.42
CA LEU A 25 2.22 -22.10 50.36
C LEU A 25 2.24 -23.13 49.23
N ALA A 26 2.16 -24.42 49.54
CA ALA A 26 2.08 -25.47 48.53
C ALA A 26 0.82 -25.33 47.66
N ILE A 27 -0.34 -25.09 48.28
CA ILE A 27 -1.60 -24.87 47.54
C ILE A 27 -1.52 -23.61 46.67
N LEU A 28 -0.98 -22.50 47.20
CA LEU A 28 -0.80 -21.26 46.44
C LEU A 28 0.13 -21.43 45.25
N ALA A 29 1.23 -22.18 45.39
CA ALA A 29 2.14 -22.48 44.29
C ALA A 29 1.45 -23.29 43.17
N VAL A 30 0.64 -24.28 43.54
CA VAL A 30 -0.14 -25.08 42.58
C VAL A 30 -1.19 -24.22 41.87
N LEU A 31 -1.94 -23.39 42.61
CA LEU A 31 -2.94 -22.49 42.04
C LEU A 31 -2.33 -21.45 41.11
N ALA A 32 -1.19 -20.86 41.49
CA ALA A 32 -0.45 -19.94 40.63
C ALA A 32 -0.01 -20.61 39.33
N GLY A 33 0.47 -21.86 39.39
CA GLY A 33 0.85 -22.63 38.20
C GLY A 33 -0.31 -22.87 37.24
N VAL A 34 -1.50 -23.21 37.76
CA VAL A 34 -2.72 -23.38 36.94
C VAL A 34 -3.16 -22.05 36.34
N ALA A 35 -3.12 -20.96 37.12
CA ALA A 35 -3.50 -19.63 36.66
C ALA A 35 -2.58 -19.11 35.53
N VAL A 36 -1.27 -19.35 35.60
CA VAL A 36 -0.35 -18.96 34.51
C VAL A 36 -0.69 -19.69 33.21
N ARG A 37 -1.00 -20.99 33.27
CA ARG A 37 -1.37 -21.78 32.09
C ARG A 37 -2.69 -21.33 31.48
N SER A 38 -3.65 -20.87 32.28
CA SER A 38 -4.93 -20.36 31.75
C SER A 38 -4.82 -18.98 31.08
N LEU A 39 -3.76 -18.20 31.37
CA LEU A 39 -3.52 -16.90 30.75
C LEU A 39 -2.80 -16.97 29.39
N GLN A 40 -2.10 -18.07 29.08
CA GLN A 40 -1.35 -18.21 27.83
C GLN A 40 -2.21 -17.97 26.58
N PRO A 41 -3.41 -18.57 26.43
CA PRO A 41 -4.25 -18.34 25.25
C PRO A 41 -4.68 -16.88 25.07
N ILE A 42 -4.87 -16.14 26.17
CA ILE A 42 -5.25 -14.72 26.12
C ILE A 42 -4.08 -13.89 25.59
N ALA A 43 -2.87 -14.16 26.05
CA ALA A 43 -1.68 -13.49 25.56
C ALA A 43 -1.44 -13.79 24.07
N ASP A 44 -1.57 -15.05 23.65
CA ASP A 44 -1.36 -15.44 22.25
C ASP A 44 -2.42 -14.85 21.32
N GLN A 45 -3.69 -14.81 21.75
CA GLN A 45 -4.74 -14.11 21.01
C GLN A 45 -4.45 -12.62 20.85
N ALA A 46 -3.96 -11.95 21.90
CA ALA A 46 -3.60 -10.53 21.83
C ALA A 46 -2.44 -10.28 20.86
N ARG A 47 -1.41 -11.15 20.86
CA ARG A 47 -0.29 -11.07 19.91
C ARG A 47 -0.74 -11.32 18.48
N TYR A 48 -1.61 -12.31 18.26
CA TYR A 48 -2.18 -12.60 16.95
C TYR A 48 -2.94 -11.39 16.39
N GLN A 49 -3.81 -10.78 17.19
CA GLN A 49 -4.54 -9.56 16.80
C GLN A 49 -3.59 -8.39 16.52
N ALA A 50 -2.52 -8.24 17.30
CA ALA A 50 -1.50 -7.23 17.06
C ALA A 50 -0.78 -7.46 15.71
N SER A 51 -0.39 -8.71 15.39
CA SER A 51 0.19 -9.05 14.09
C SER A 51 -0.75 -8.73 12.92
N GLN A 52 -2.03 -9.07 13.04
CA GLN A 52 -3.03 -8.73 12.02
C GLN A 52 -3.16 -7.22 11.83
N LYS A 53 -3.23 -6.46 12.91
CA LYS A 53 -3.30 -5.00 12.86
C LYS A 53 -2.06 -4.40 12.18
N THR A 54 -0.87 -4.92 12.49
CA THR A 54 0.37 -4.50 11.83
C THR A 54 0.32 -4.79 10.34
N LEU A 55 -0.13 -5.98 9.93
CA LEU A 55 -0.27 -6.31 8.51
C LEU A 55 -1.26 -5.40 7.80
N THR A 56 -2.44 -5.14 8.36
CA THR A 56 -3.40 -4.18 7.78
C THR A 56 -2.80 -2.77 7.66
N ALA A 57 -2.06 -2.30 8.67
CA ALA A 57 -1.39 -1.01 8.60
C ALA A 57 -0.32 -0.95 7.50
N ILE A 58 0.38 -2.06 7.25
CA ILE A 58 1.31 -2.18 6.11
C ILE A 58 0.54 -2.15 4.79
N GLU A 59 -0.56 -2.89 4.67
CA GLU A 59 -1.39 -2.88 3.45
C GLU A 59 -1.89 -1.47 3.10
N ASP A 60 -2.40 -0.74 4.10
CA ASP A 60 -2.82 0.65 3.95
C ASP A 60 -1.65 1.58 3.58
N ALA A 61 -0.45 1.33 4.12
CA ALA A 61 0.76 2.08 3.78
C ALA A 61 1.18 1.88 2.30
N PHE A 62 1.02 0.66 1.77
CA PHE A 62 1.27 0.39 0.36
C PHE A 62 0.21 1.06 -0.52
N LEU A 63 -1.07 0.80 -0.24
CA LEU A 63 -2.19 1.26 -1.04
C LEU A 63 -3.50 1.27 -0.23
N ALA A 64 -3.82 2.39 0.40
CA ALA A 64 -5.10 2.63 1.05
C ALA A 64 -6.16 3.04 0.02
N GLY A 65 -7.26 2.28 -0.04
CA GLY A 65 -8.45 2.61 -0.82
C GLY A 65 -9.50 3.32 0.04
N ASN A 66 -9.77 4.59 -0.24
CA ASN A 66 -10.81 5.38 0.43
C ASN A 66 -12.05 5.48 -0.45
N LYS A 67 -13.21 5.02 0.04
CA LYS A 67 -14.51 5.24 -0.62
C LYS A 67 -14.98 6.66 -0.29
N THR A 68 -14.90 7.54 -1.28
CA THR A 68 -15.52 8.87 -1.24
C THR A 68 -16.85 8.81 -1.98
N GLY A 69 -17.77 9.75 -1.71
CA GLY A 69 -19.09 9.79 -2.37
C GLY A 69 -19.02 9.78 -3.91
N ASP A 70 -17.94 10.34 -4.47
CA ASP A 70 -17.69 10.41 -5.91
C ASP A 70 -16.88 9.23 -6.49
N GLY A 71 -16.49 8.25 -5.66
CA GLY A 71 -15.77 7.05 -6.09
C GLY A 71 -14.66 6.60 -5.14
N LEU A 72 -13.92 5.58 -5.58
CA LEU A 72 -12.74 5.08 -4.87
C LEU A 72 -11.52 5.96 -5.17
N THR A 73 -10.89 6.52 -4.15
CA THR A 73 -9.61 7.22 -4.27
C THR A 73 -8.53 6.38 -3.62
N TYR A 74 -7.42 6.16 -4.33
CA TYR A 74 -6.27 5.44 -3.81
C TYR A 74 -5.18 6.40 -3.34
N SER A 75 -4.62 6.11 -2.18
CA SER A 75 -3.49 6.83 -1.57
C SER A 75 -2.50 5.83 -0.99
N GLY A 76 -1.26 6.23 -0.74
CA GLY A 76 -0.23 5.35 -0.19
C GLY A 76 1.02 5.36 -1.06
N PHE A 77 2.01 4.56 -0.68
CA PHE A 77 3.32 4.52 -1.33
C PHE A 77 3.20 4.30 -2.84
N ILE A 78 2.41 3.31 -3.27
CA ILE A 78 2.28 2.95 -4.68
C ILE A 78 1.63 4.09 -5.49
N ALA A 79 0.63 4.77 -4.91
CA ALA A 79 -0.09 5.84 -5.60
C ALA A 79 0.79 7.07 -5.85
N ASP A 80 1.66 7.39 -4.88
CA ASP A 80 2.51 8.59 -4.87
C ASP A 80 3.88 8.36 -5.54
N ILE A 81 4.46 7.15 -5.42
CA ILE A 81 5.78 6.79 -5.98
C ILE A 81 5.67 6.08 -7.33
N GLY A 82 4.55 5.41 -7.60
CA GLY A 82 4.32 4.71 -8.87
C GLY A 82 4.96 3.33 -9.00
N ARG A 83 5.49 2.77 -7.90
CA ARG A 83 6.05 1.41 -7.84
C ARG A 83 5.87 0.79 -6.46
N LEU A 84 6.21 -0.49 -6.33
CA LEU A 84 6.29 -1.17 -5.04
C LEU A 84 7.51 -0.65 -4.24
N PRO A 85 7.46 -0.65 -2.89
CA PRO A 85 8.63 -0.38 -2.05
C PRO A 85 9.77 -1.34 -2.38
N LYS A 86 11.00 -0.84 -2.41
CA LYS A 86 12.21 -1.64 -2.59
C LYS A 86 12.73 -2.06 -1.22
N ALA A 87 13.18 -3.31 -1.13
CA ALA A 87 13.85 -3.82 0.05
C ALA A 87 15.21 -3.12 0.20
N ILE A 88 15.47 -2.49 1.34
CA ILE A 88 16.75 -1.82 1.61
C ILE A 88 17.50 -2.53 2.74
N GLY A 89 18.75 -2.87 2.46
CA GLY A 89 19.65 -3.56 3.37
C GLY A 89 19.46 -5.08 3.42
N ALA A 90 20.37 -5.74 4.15
CA ALA A 90 20.43 -7.20 4.22
C ALA A 90 19.59 -7.81 5.35
N THR A 91 19.07 -6.99 6.27
CA THR A 91 18.35 -7.45 7.46
C THR A 91 16.86 -7.16 7.35
N ARG A 92 16.02 -8.07 7.84
CA ARG A 92 14.55 -7.94 7.83
C ARG A 92 14.06 -6.66 8.50
N GLU A 93 14.81 -6.14 9.47
CA GLU A 93 14.50 -4.92 10.20
C GLU A 93 14.51 -3.66 9.31
N THR A 94 15.35 -3.65 8.27
CA THR A 94 15.58 -2.47 7.41
C THR A 94 14.89 -2.58 6.06
N GLN A 95 14.47 -3.78 5.64
CA GLN A 95 13.99 -4.00 4.27
C GLN A 95 12.83 -3.06 3.88
N ALA A 96 11.86 -2.82 4.75
CA ALA A 96 10.71 -1.96 4.42
C ALA A 96 10.89 -0.47 4.75
N ILE A 97 12.12 0.01 4.95
CA ILE A 97 12.41 1.36 5.46
C ILE A 97 11.79 2.50 4.64
N GLU A 98 11.57 2.32 3.34
CA GLU A 98 10.91 3.31 2.47
C GLU A 98 9.50 3.70 2.94
N LEU A 99 8.82 2.82 3.70
CA LEU A 99 7.48 3.06 4.20
C LEU A 99 7.43 4.10 5.33
N TRP A 100 8.52 4.33 6.05
CA TRP A 100 8.54 5.29 7.18
C TRP A 100 9.71 6.28 7.15
N ASN A 101 10.64 6.09 6.22
CA ASN A 101 11.79 6.98 6.05
C ASN A 101 12.00 7.30 4.57
N ASN A 102 12.26 8.56 4.28
CA ASN A 102 12.59 8.99 2.93
C ASN A 102 14.00 8.51 2.56
N SER A 103 14.07 7.44 1.78
CA SER A 103 15.33 6.78 1.38
C SER A 103 15.91 7.38 0.10
N GLY A 104 15.97 8.72 0.03
CA GLY A 104 16.48 9.44 -1.14
C GLY A 104 15.46 9.64 -2.26
N ILE A 105 14.17 9.46 -1.98
CA ILE A 105 13.08 9.73 -2.92
C ILE A 105 12.77 11.23 -2.88
N GLN A 106 12.44 11.82 -4.03
CA GLN A 106 12.05 13.23 -4.11
C GLN A 106 10.84 13.50 -3.22
N PRO A 107 10.77 14.62 -2.47
CA PRO A 107 9.59 14.99 -1.73
C PRO A 107 8.36 15.10 -2.63
N PHE A 108 7.19 14.77 -2.11
CA PHE A 108 5.96 14.89 -2.87
C PHE A 108 5.71 16.33 -3.34
N GLY A 109 5.39 16.48 -4.61
CA GLY A 109 5.06 17.75 -5.24
C GLY A 109 4.15 17.57 -6.44
N ILE A 110 3.53 18.67 -6.85
CA ILE A 110 2.85 18.78 -8.14
C ILE A 110 3.77 19.61 -9.02
N THR A 111 4.36 18.98 -10.03
CA THR A 111 5.35 19.61 -10.90
C THR A 111 4.82 19.67 -12.32
N ALA A 112 5.12 20.77 -13.01
CA ALA A 112 4.99 20.81 -14.46
C ALA A 112 5.95 19.77 -15.06
N PHE A 113 5.43 18.93 -15.93
CA PHE A 113 6.18 17.92 -16.66
C PHE A 113 6.23 18.29 -18.13
N ASP A 114 7.42 18.20 -18.72
CA ASP A 114 7.66 18.39 -20.15
C ASP A 114 7.85 17.01 -20.77
N ASP A 115 7.04 16.69 -21.79
CA ASP A 115 7.02 15.36 -22.39
C ASP A 115 8.23 15.15 -23.34
N PRO A 116 9.21 14.30 -22.97
CA PRO A 116 10.44 14.13 -23.73
C PRO A 116 10.24 13.44 -25.09
N ASN A 117 9.04 12.90 -25.36
CA ASN A 117 8.71 12.26 -26.64
C ASN A 117 8.12 13.24 -27.66
N THR A 118 8.23 14.54 -27.41
CA THR A 118 7.73 15.60 -28.29
C THR A 118 8.92 16.45 -28.74
N SER A 119 8.92 16.82 -30.03
CA SER A 119 10.01 17.63 -30.61
C SER A 119 9.89 19.13 -30.31
N GLU A 120 8.79 19.56 -29.70
CA GLU A 120 8.52 20.95 -29.36
C GLU A 120 8.69 21.16 -27.86
N ASP A 121 9.24 22.31 -27.49
CA ASP A 121 9.34 22.73 -26.09
C ASP A 121 7.91 23.02 -25.57
N GLU A 122 7.34 22.11 -24.77
CA GLU A 122 6.00 22.29 -24.21
C GLU A 122 5.95 23.51 -23.28
N SER A 123 7.08 23.98 -22.75
CA SER A 123 7.12 25.15 -21.88
C SER A 123 6.74 26.46 -22.60
N ALA A 124 6.83 26.48 -23.94
CA ALA A 124 6.34 27.58 -24.76
C ALA A 124 4.81 27.59 -24.90
N ARG A 125 4.12 26.49 -24.55
CA ARG A 125 2.66 26.37 -24.63
C ARG A 125 2.03 26.90 -23.35
N THR A 126 1.85 28.22 -23.31
CA THR A 126 1.38 28.99 -22.14
C THR A 126 0.06 28.50 -21.52
N GLU A 127 -0.78 27.76 -22.25
CA GLU A 127 -2.18 27.56 -21.84
C GLU A 127 -2.45 26.25 -21.08
N GLN A 128 -1.59 25.21 -21.16
CA GLN A 128 -1.89 23.91 -20.52
C GLN A 128 -0.65 23.15 -20.06
N GLN A 129 -0.02 23.65 -18.99
CA GLN A 129 1.03 22.91 -18.30
C GLN A 129 0.50 21.56 -17.81
N LEU A 130 1.21 20.50 -18.18
CA LEU A 130 0.93 19.15 -17.70
C LEU A 130 1.42 19.01 -16.26
N LEU A 131 0.48 19.07 -15.31
CA LEU A 131 0.77 18.94 -13.89
C LEU A 131 0.67 17.47 -13.47
N VAL A 132 1.77 16.94 -12.94
CA VAL A 132 1.85 15.57 -12.44
C VAL A 132 2.21 15.60 -10.96
N ALA A 133 1.42 14.90 -10.16
CA ALA A 133 1.68 14.69 -8.75
C ALA A 133 2.60 13.47 -8.58
N ALA A 134 3.75 13.64 -7.94
CA ALA A 134 4.74 12.59 -7.72
C ALA A 134 5.59 12.85 -6.48
N GLY A 135 6.16 11.79 -5.91
CA GLY A 135 7.17 11.88 -4.86
C GLY A 135 6.69 11.40 -3.49
N TRP A 136 7.58 11.39 -2.51
CA TRP A 136 7.35 10.84 -1.19
C TRP A 136 6.55 11.81 -0.31
N ARG A 137 5.30 11.45 0.01
CA ARG A 137 4.38 12.32 0.77
C ARG A 137 4.56 12.24 2.28
N GLY A 138 5.21 11.20 2.79
CA GLY A 138 5.44 11.08 4.22
C GLY A 138 5.71 9.65 4.64
N PRO A 139 5.96 9.44 5.94
CA PRO A 139 5.93 8.09 6.46
C PRO A 139 4.52 7.56 6.26
N TYR A 140 4.39 6.59 5.36
CA TYR A 140 3.13 5.86 5.10
C TYR A 140 2.80 4.90 6.25
N LEU A 141 3.81 4.52 7.03
CA LEU A 141 3.66 3.72 8.23
C LEU A 141 4.27 4.44 9.44
N THR A 142 3.51 4.52 10.54
CA THR A 142 4.00 5.04 11.81
C THR A 142 4.51 3.90 12.68
N LEU A 143 5.81 3.93 13.03
CA LEU A 143 6.39 2.97 13.96
C LEU A 143 6.11 3.36 15.41
N ALA A 144 6.15 2.37 16.31
CA ALA A 144 6.14 2.63 17.75
C ALA A 144 7.34 3.50 18.16
N PRO A 145 7.20 4.40 19.14
CA PRO A 145 8.31 5.25 19.60
C PRO A 145 9.56 4.43 19.96
N GLY A 146 10.70 4.80 19.39
CA GLY A 146 11.97 4.09 19.60
C GLY A 146 12.14 2.80 18.80
N SER A 147 11.13 2.36 18.04
CA SER A 147 11.27 1.24 17.11
C SER A 147 11.89 1.71 15.80
N ASN A 148 12.81 0.91 15.27
CA ASN A 148 13.44 1.10 13.96
C ASN A 148 13.03 0.03 12.95
N ALA A 149 12.10 -0.85 13.31
CA ALA A 149 11.65 -1.97 12.51
C ALA A 149 10.15 -2.23 12.71
N ILE A 150 9.53 -2.78 11.67
CA ILE A 150 8.19 -3.36 11.76
C ILE A 150 8.30 -4.69 12.50
N ARG A 151 7.53 -4.84 13.57
CA ARG A 151 7.48 -6.07 14.37
C ARG A 151 6.06 -6.61 14.43
N ASP A 152 5.95 -7.93 14.44
CA ASP A 152 4.71 -8.63 14.70
C ASP A 152 4.32 -8.55 16.19
N GLY A 153 3.17 -9.11 16.57
CA GLY A 153 2.73 -9.15 17.96
C GLY A 153 3.62 -9.98 18.89
N TYR A 154 4.52 -10.82 18.35
CA TYR A 154 5.51 -11.58 19.09
C TYR A 154 6.85 -10.85 19.22
N GLY A 155 6.95 -9.63 18.68
CA GLY A 155 8.16 -8.79 18.73
C GLY A 155 9.21 -9.16 17.67
N ARG A 156 8.87 -9.99 16.69
CA ARG A 156 9.79 -10.45 15.64
C ARG A 156 9.67 -9.60 14.38
N PRO A 157 10.75 -9.45 13.60
CA PRO A 157 10.68 -8.76 12.31
C PRO A 157 9.82 -9.55 11.32
N MET A 158 9.14 -8.84 10.42
CA MET A 158 8.38 -9.44 9.32
C MET A 158 9.30 -10.06 8.26
N PHE A 159 8.77 -11.02 7.51
CA PHE A 159 9.38 -11.54 6.30
C PHE A 159 8.83 -10.79 5.09
N TYR A 160 9.72 -10.45 4.15
CA TYR A 160 9.37 -9.73 2.94
C TYR A 160 9.65 -10.60 1.73
N PHE A 161 8.78 -10.52 0.73
CA PHE A 161 8.87 -11.31 -0.49
C PHE A 161 8.73 -10.41 -1.70
N ASN A 162 9.43 -10.78 -2.77
CA ASN A 162 9.32 -10.11 -4.06
C ASN A 162 8.08 -10.58 -4.85
N PRO A 163 7.76 -9.97 -6.01
CA PRO A 163 6.62 -10.37 -6.84
C PRO A 163 6.63 -11.85 -7.27
N ASN A 164 7.80 -12.51 -7.26
CA ASN A 164 7.96 -13.92 -7.59
C ASN A 164 7.83 -14.85 -6.36
N ASN A 165 7.36 -14.33 -5.22
CA ASN A 165 7.23 -15.06 -3.96
C ASN A 165 8.54 -15.66 -3.42
N VAL A 166 9.67 -15.00 -3.71
CA VAL A 166 11.00 -15.33 -3.15
C VAL A 166 11.34 -14.30 -2.06
N PRO A 167 12.03 -14.67 -0.96
CA PRO A 167 12.48 -13.71 0.03
C PRO A 167 13.17 -12.51 -0.61
N ALA A 168 12.72 -11.31 -0.25
CA ALA A 168 13.23 -10.07 -0.81
C ALA A 168 14.70 -9.89 -0.39
N VAL A 169 15.51 -9.43 -1.34
CA VAL A 169 16.91 -9.04 -1.16
C VAL A 169 17.07 -7.54 -1.41
N ASP A 170 18.19 -6.96 -1.02
CA ASP A 170 18.47 -5.53 -1.24
C ASP A 170 18.21 -5.12 -2.71
N GLY A 171 17.47 -4.03 -2.90
CA GLY A 171 17.04 -3.49 -4.18
C GLY A 171 15.81 -4.16 -4.82
N SER A 172 15.38 -5.35 -4.35
CA SER A 172 14.20 -6.01 -4.92
C SER A 172 12.89 -5.36 -4.46
N GLU A 173 11.88 -5.33 -5.32
CA GLU A 173 10.54 -4.87 -4.93
C GLU A 173 9.94 -5.81 -3.87
N ILE A 174 9.24 -5.25 -2.90
CA ILE A 174 8.48 -5.97 -1.90
C ILE A 174 7.04 -6.04 -2.40
N ALA A 175 6.54 -7.24 -2.68
CA ALA A 175 5.14 -7.50 -3.03
C ALA A 175 4.39 -8.28 -1.94
N GLY A 176 5.12 -8.82 -0.96
CA GLY A 176 4.57 -9.68 0.09
C GLY A 176 5.17 -9.41 1.45
N VAL A 177 4.32 -9.53 2.48
CA VAL A 177 4.74 -9.44 3.89
C VAL A 177 4.08 -10.56 4.69
N VAL A 178 4.87 -11.26 5.50
CA VAL A 178 4.43 -12.39 6.32
C VAL A 178 4.98 -12.25 7.74
N SER A 179 4.12 -12.49 8.74
CA SER A 179 4.49 -12.68 10.14
C SER A 179 4.70 -14.17 10.40
N GLY A 180 5.90 -14.55 10.84
CA GLY A 180 6.21 -15.94 11.23
C GLY A 180 5.62 -16.37 12.58
N GLY A 181 4.70 -15.59 13.16
CA GLY A 181 3.90 -16.01 14.31
C GLY A 181 4.71 -16.37 15.56
N SER A 182 4.20 -17.33 16.32
CA SER A 182 4.74 -17.73 17.64
C SER A 182 6.01 -18.58 17.57
N ASN A 183 6.30 -19.28 16.47
CA ASN A 183 7.55 -20.01 16.25
C ASN A 183 8.62 -19.18 15.53
N GLY A 184 8.23 -18.15 14.76
CA GLY A 184 9.15 -17.22 14.10
C GLY A 184 9.77 -17.82 12.83
N ALA A 185 9.22 -18.93 12.36
CA ALA A 185 9.53 -19.55 11.09
C ALA A 185 8.39 -19.29 10.11
N ILE A 186 8.67 -19.40 8.82
CA ILE A 186 7.62 -19.54 7.81
C ILE A 186 7.46 -21.04 7.63
N ASP A 187 6.30 -21.56 8.02
CA ASP A 187 6.03 -22.99 7.95
C ASP A 187 5.32 -23.33 6.64
N GLU A 188 5.61 -24.52 6.11
CA GLU A 188 4.73 -25.15 5.15
C GLU A 188 3.33 -25.32 5.78
N PRO A 189 2.22 -25.13 5.03
CA PRO A 189 0.86 -24.95 5.56
C PRO A 189 0.23 -26.14 6.31
N THR A 190 1.02 -27.16 6.66
CA THR A 190 0.57 -28.47 7.14
C THR A 190 0.49 -28.61 8.66
N LEU A 191 1.13 -27.75 9.46
CA LEU A 191 1.10 -27.81 10.94
C LEU A 191 0.18 -26.73 11.53
N ASN A 192 -1.12 -27.01 11.48
CA ASN A 192 -2.18 -26.08 11.86
C ASN A 192 -2.48 -26.13 13.37
N ILE A 193 -1.64 -25.46 14.18
CA ILE A 193 -1.98 -25.10 15.56
C ILE A 193 -2.43 -23.63 15.53
N ALA A 194 -3.57 -23.30 16.15
CA ALA A 194 -4.29 -22.04 15.91
C ALA A 194 -3.48 -20.74 16.01
N TYR A 195 -2.38 -20.72 16.78
CA TYR A 195 -1.51 -19.54 16.99
C TYR A 195 -0.09 -19.69 16.42
N THR A 196 0.27 -20.83 15.82
CA THR A 196 1.54 -21.02 15.10
C THR A 196 1.41 -20.69 13.62
N ARG A 197 0.17 -20.50 13.13
CA ARG A 197 -0.08 -20.25 11.72
C ARG A 197 0.53 -18.91 11.28
N ASP A 198 1.27 -18.97 10.19
CA ASP A 198 1.76 -17.79 9.49
C ASP A 198 0.60 -16.86 9.14
N LEU A 199 0.80 -15.59 9.48
CA LEU A 199 -0.09 -14.53 9.08
C LEU A 199 0.55 -13.86 7.87
N SER A 200 0.08 -14.22 6.69
CA SER A 200 0.29 -13.41 5.50
C SER A 200 -0.80 -12.36 5.39
N LEU A 201 -0.53 -11.29 4.66
CA LEU A 201 -1.58 -10.44 4.14
C LEU A 201 -2.62 -11.33 3.42
N PRO A 202 -3.88 -11.36 3.88
CA PRO A 202 -4.92 -12.13 3.21
C PRO A 202 -5.00 -11.67 1.76
N ASN A 203 -4.75 -12.58 0.81
CA ASN A 203 -4.71 -12.29 -0.62
C ASN A 203 -3.60 -11.28 -1.02
N GLY A 204 -2.40 -11.33 -0.42
CA GLY A 204 -1.36 -10.29 -0.51
C GLY A 204 -1.15 -9.58 -1.86
N LEU A 205 -0.47 -8.43 -1.84
CA LEU A 205 -0.14 -7.60 -3.02
C LEU A 205 0.67 -8.32 -4.12
N PHE A 206 0.90 -9.62 -4.00
CA PHE A 206 1.51 -10.50 -4.98
C PHE A 206 0.82 -10.48 -6.35
N GLU A 207 -0.48 -10.26 -6.39
CA GLU A 207 -1.21 -10.25 -7.67
C GLU A 207 -1.19 -8.85 -8.28
N PRO A 208 -0.65 -8.68 -9.50
CA PRO A 208 -0.67 -7.40 -10.21
C PRO A 208 -2.06 -6.76 -10.25
N ASN A 209 -3.11 -7.57 -10.32
CA ASN A 209 -4.50 -7.12 -10.34
C ASN A 209 -4.93 -6.35 -9.07
N ARG A 210 -4.16 -6.36 -7.98
CA ARG A 210 -4.48 -5.60 -6.75
C ARG A 210 -3.96 -4.17 -6.75
N TYR A 211 -2.90 -3.90 -7.51
CA TYR A 211 -2.24 -2.59 -7.54
C TYR A 211 -2.03 -2.06 -8.97
N GLN A 212 -2.44 -2.82 -9.97
CA GLN A 212 -2.53 -2.38 -11.37
C GLN A 212 -3.99 -2.38 -11.84
N GLY A 213 -4.30 -1.42 -12.70
CA GLY A 213 -5.58 -1.28 -13.37
C GLY A 213 -5.42 -1.22 -14.89
N ALA A 214 -6.57 -1.18 -15.56
CA ALA A 214 -6.66 -0.87 -16.98
C ALA A 214 -7.43 0.45 -17.13
N LEU A 215 -7.04 1.24 -18.13
CA LEU A 215 -7.72 2.48 -18.47
C LEU A 215 -8.31 2.35 -19.88
N PRO A 216 -9.62 2.09 -20.00
CA PRO A 216 -10.31 2.24 -21.26
C PRO A 216 -10.32 3.73 -21.64
N VAL A 217 -9.90 4.05 -22.86
CA VAL A 217 -9.82 5.42 -23.35
C VAL A 217 -10.57 5.54 -24.67
N ARG A 218 -11.20 6.70 -24.87
CA ARG A 218 -11.85 7.07 -26.12
C ARG A 218 -11.47 8.49 -26.49
N VAL A 219 -11.07 8.70 -27.73
CA VAL A 219 -10.72 10.01 -28.27
C VAL A 219 -11.75 10.42 -29.31
N THR A 220 -12.34 11.60 -29.12
CA THR A 220 -13.30 12.23 -30.03
C THR A 220 -12.87 13.66 -30.36
N MET A 221 -13.52 14.27 -31.35
CA MET A 221 -13.41 15.72 -31.58
C MET A 221 -14.15 16.52 -30.49
N ALA A 222 -14.01 17.84 -30.50
CA ALA A 222 -14.62 18.73 -29.51
C ALA A 222 -16.16 18.59 -29.43
N ASP A 223 -16.79 18.22 -30.55
CA ASP A 223 -18.23 17.92 -30.66
C ASP A 223 -18.66 16.64 -29.92
N GLY A 224 -17.71 15.79 -29.54
CA GLY A 224 -17.93 14.50 -28.87
C GLY A 224 -18.57 13.42 -29.74
N SER A 225 -18.82 13.69 -31.02
CA SER A 225 -19.65 12.86 -31.90
C SER A 225 -18.91 12.34 -33.13
N THR A 226 -17.78 12.96 -33.48
CA THR A 226 -16.98 12.58 -34.64
C THR A 226 -15.60 12.03 -34.23
N PRO A 227 -15.09 11.00 -34.91
CA PRO A 227 -13.70 10.61 -34.76
C PRO A 227 -12.79 11.71 -35.32
N PRO A 228 -11.62 11.95 -34.71
CA PRO A 228 -10.60 12.81 -35.28
C PRO A 228 -10.28 12.50 -36.73
N SER A 229 -10.25 13.52 -37.59
CA SER A 229 -9.76 13.39 -38.96
C SER A 229 -8.24 13.25 -38.94
N LEU A 230 -7.72 12.26 -39.68
CA LEU A 230 -6.29 12.01 -39.81
C LEU A 230 -5.86 12.16 -41.27
N ASN A 231 -4.82 12.96 -41.50
CA ASN A 231 -4.10 13.04 -42.75
C ASN A 231 -3.13 11.86 -42.88
N SER A 232 -2.57 11.68 -44.08
CA SER A 232 -1.56 10.65 -44.32
C SER A 232 -0.35 10.83 -43.40
N GLY A 233 -0.07 9.82 -42.56
CA GLY A 233 1.04 9.84 -41.61
C GLY A 233 0.72 10.44 -40.24
N GLU A 234 -0.53 10.84 -40.00
CA GLU A 234 -1.01 11.22 -38.67
C GLU A 234 -1.53 10.01 -37.89
N SER A 235 -1.27 9.97 -36.60
CA SER A 235 -1.87 9.01 -35.66
C SER A 235 -2.44 9.73 -34.43
N VAL A 236 -3.27 9.02 -33.67
CA VAL A 236 -3.74 9.48 -32.36
C VAL A 236 -3.10 8.59 -31.30
N VAL A 237 -2.37 9.22 -30.39
CA VAL A 237 -1.71 8.57 -29.26
C VAL A 237 -2.37 9.05 -27.97
N VAL A 238 -2.71 8.13 -27.07
CA VAL A 238 -3.09 8.49 -25.71
C VAL A 238 -1.91 8.22 -24.80
N ARG A 239 -1.45 9.26 -24.09
CA ARG A 239 -0.35 9.19 -23.13
C ARG A 239 -0.87 9.30 -21.71
N VAL A 240 -0.31 8.47 -20.84
CA VAL A 240 -0.57 8.46 -19.39
C VAL A 240 0.70 8.88 -18.70
N TYR A 241 0.56 9.89 -17.84
CA TYR A 241 1.63 10.47 -17.06
C TYR A 241 1.38 10.21 -15.58
N GLY A 242 2.46 10.01 -14.85
CA GLY A 242 2.42 9.77 -13.42
C GLY A 242 3.81 9.56 -12.85
N PRO A 243 3.90 9.18 -11.57
CA PRO A 243 5.19 8.91 -10.95
C PRO A 243 5.78 7.57 -11.42
N GLU A 244 7.09 7.55 -11.60
CA GLU A 244 7.94 6.36 -11.60
C GLU A 244 9.15 6.66 -10.71
N ASP A 245 9.41 5.82 -9.71
CA ASP A 245 10.42 6.10 -8.68
C ASP A 245 10.24 7.49 -7.98
N GLY A 246 9.00 7.99 -7.92
CA GLY A 246 8.69 9.29 -7.33
C GLY A 246 9.02 10.50 -8.22
N VAL A 247 9.36 10.27 -9.50
CA VAL A 247 9.60 11.32 -10.50
C VAL A 247 8.49 11.27 -11.54
N PRO A 248 7.94 12.40 -12.00
CA PRO A 248 7.00 12.42 -13.11
C PRO A 248 7.63 11.86 -14.39
N VAL A 249 6.92 10.95 -15.07
CA VAL A 249 7.32 10.36 -16.35
C VAL A 249 6.11 10.11 -17.24
N VAL A 250 6.37 9.81 -18.52
CA VAL A 250 5.41 9.15 -19.40
C VAL A 250 5.39 7.67 -19.06
N ILE A 251 4.37 7.21 -18.33
CA ILE A 251 4.25 5.80 -17.92
C ILE A 251 3.99 4.93 -19.15
N ARG A 252 3.06 5.39 -20.01
CA ARG A 252 2.67 4.63 -21.20
C ARG A 252 2.06 5.51 -22.27
N GLY A 253 2.42 5.24 -23.52
CA GLY A 253 1.72 5.72 -24.72
C GLY A 253 1.08 4.54 -25.44
N VAL A 254 -0.14 4.73 -25.95
CA VAL A 254 -0.83 3.74 -26.78
C VAL A 254 -1.41 4.42 -28.00
N ASP A 255 -1.06 3.91 -29.19
CA ASP A 255 -1.74 4.25 -30.42
C ASP A 255 -3.19 3.75 -30.34
N VAL A 256 -4.14 4.68 -30.43
CA VAL A 256 -5.54 4.32 -30.54
C VAL A 256 -5.91 4.20 -32.02
N SER A 257 -6.75 3.23 -32.34
CA SER A 257 -7.24 3.01 -33.70
C SER A 257 -8.74 3.32 -33.77
N ALA A 258 -9.24 3.55 -35.00
CA ALA A 258 -10.65 3.80 -35.22
C ALA A 258 -11.46 2.59 -34.71
N GLY A 259 -12.17 2.81 -33.60
CA GLY A 259 -13.01 1.80 -32.97
C GLY A 259 -14.47 1.95 -33.40
N GLY A 260 -15.27 0.91 -33.23
CA GLY A 260 -16.71 0.99 -33.46
C GLY A 260 -17.36 2.04 -32.56
N THR A 261 -18.00 3.05 -33.16
CA THR A 261 -18.90 4.07 -32.57
C THR A 261 -18.30 5.11 -31.61
N PRO A 262 -18.63 6.39 -31.89
CA PRO A 262 -17.72 7.32 -32.57
C PRO A 262 -16.43 7.54 -31.79
N GLY A 263 -15.29 7.48 -32.48
CA GLY A 263 -13.99 7.82 -31.93
C GLY A 263 -12.91 6.78 -32.15
N PHE A 264 -11.72 7.09 -31.64
CA PHE A 264 -10.61 6.14 -31.55
C PHE A 264 -10.59 5.57 -30.14
N GLY A 265 -10.45 4.26 -30.02
CA GLY A 265 -10.56 3.56 -28.74
C GLY A 265 -9.34 2.70 -28.44
N GLY A 266 -9.07 2.49 -27.16
CA GLY A 266 -8.02 1.59 -26.70
C GLY A 266 -8.16 1.27 -25.22
N VAL A 267 -7.37 0.30 -24.75
CA VAL A 267 -7.25 -0.02 -23.33
C VAL A 267 -5.78 0.01 -22.96
N ILE A 268 -5.43 0.87 -22.01
CA ILE A 268 -4.07 0.96 -21.47
C ILE A 268 -4.00 0.06 -20.24
N SER A 269 -3.38 -1.11 -20.36
CA SER A 269 -3.27 -2.10 -19.30
C SER A 269 -2.03 -1.93 -18.44
N SER A 270 -2.02 -2.62 -17.29
CA SER A 270 -0.89 -2.68 -16.35
C SER A 270 -0.48 -1.31 -15.78
N LEU A 271 -1.44 -0.40 -15.63
CA LEU A 271 -1.19 0.90 -15.04
C LEU A 271 -1.23 0.79 -13.52
N VAL A 272 -0.16 1.20 -12.84
CA VAL A 272 -0.13 1.27 -11.38
C VAL A 272 -1.24 2.18 -10.86
N CYS A 273 -1.92 1.78 -9.79
CA CYS A 273 -3.04 2.51 -9.20
C CYS A 273 -2.60 3.86 -8.63
N GLY A 274 -3.53 4.81 -8.58
CA GLY A 274 -3.30 6.18 -8.11
C GLY A 274 -3.71 7.24 -9.14
N THR A 275 -3.50 8.50 -8.79
CA THR A 275 -3.84 9.64 -9.65
C THR A 275 -2.85 9.73 -10.81
N ARG A 276 -3.36 9.85 -12.03
CA ARG A 276 -2.61 9.97 -13.27
C ARG A 276 -3.16 11.12 -14.10
N ALA A 277 -2.28 11.76 -14.86
CA ALA A 277 -2.70 12.69 -15.90
C ALA A 277 -2.77 11.94 -17.23
N VAL A 278 -3.78 12.23 -18.04
CA VAL A 278 -3.96 11.59 -19.36
C VAL A 278 -4.24 12.67 -20.38
N ARG A 279 -3.60 12.55 -21.55
CA ARG A 279 -3.79 13.45 -22.68
C ARG A 279 -3.84 12.63 -23.97
N ALA A 280 -4.72 13.04 -24.88
CA ALA A 280 -4.71 12.56 -26.26
C ALA A 280 -3.92 13.54 -27.12
N LEU A 281 -3.06 13.00 -27.96
CA LEU A 281 -2.23 13.74 -28.89
C LEU A 281 -2.53 13.24 -30.30
N LYS A 282 -2.74 14.17 -31.22
CA LYS A 282 -2.69 13.92 -32.65
C LYS A 282 -1.28 14.24 -33.09
N VAL A 283 -0.55 13.26 -33.60
CA VAL A 283 0.88 13.38 -33.89
C VAL A 283 1.21 12.98 -35.32
N THR A 284 2.38 13.43 -35.79
CA THR A 284 3.04 12.91 -36.99
C THR A 284 4.45 12.42 -36.62
N GLY A 285 4.92 11.39 -37.32
CA GLY A 285 6.22 10.76 -37.05
C GLY A 285 6.11 9.57 -36.09
N THR A 286 7.22 9.27 -35.40
CA THR A 286 7.33 8.14 -34.48
C THR A 286 8.08 8.54 -33.22
N SER A 287 7.64 8.06 -32.06
CA SER A 287 8.30 8.28 -30.77
C SER A 287 9.79 7.89 -30.84
N PRO A 288 10.71 8.67 -30.23
CA PRO A 288 10.45 9.82 -29.35
C PRO A 288 10.40 11.18 -30.06
N ASN A 289 10.38 11.25 -31.40
CA ASN A 289 10.50 12.51 -32.15
C ASN A 289 9.21 12.90 -32.86
N GLU A 290 8.08 12.76 -32.16
CA GLU A 290 6.76 13.06 -32.71
C GLU A 290 6.52 14.58 -32.75
N THR A 291 5.96 15.07 -33.85
CA THR A 291 5.46 16.44 -33.95
C THR A 291 3.98 16.46 -33.62
N ILE A 292 3.59 17.25 -32.62
CA ILE A 292 2.19 17.36 -32.19
C ILE A 292 1.44 18.27 -33.15
N VAL A 293 0.37 17.75 -33.75
CA VAL A 293 -0.57 18.48 -34.61
C VAL A 293 -1.71 19.08 -33.79
N ALA A 294 -2.23 18.34 -32.82
CA ALA A 294 -3.28 18.80 -31.91
C ALA A 294 -3.20 18.04 -30.58
N GLU A 295 -3.68 18.65 -29.49
CA GLU A 295 -3.66 18.04 -28.16
C GLU A 295 -4.98 18.27 -27.41
N SER A 296 -5.38 17.30 -26.58
CA SER A 296 -6.54 17.46 -25.70
C SER A 296 -6.18 18.22 -24.42
N LEU A 297 -7.21 18.69 -23.73
CA LEU A 297 -7.08 19.05 -22.32
C LEU A 297 -6.50 17.88 -21.52
N VAL A 298 -5.63 18.17 -20.56
CA VAL A 298 -5.15 17.18 -19.60
C VAL A 298 -6.31 16.79 -18.69
N ARG A 299 -6.53 15.48 -18.53
CA ARG A 299 -7.53 14.95 -17.60
C ARG A 299 -6.84 14.18 -16.48
N GLN A 300 -7.14 14.55 -15.24
CA GLN A 300 -6.74 13.78 -14.07
C GLN A 300 -7.69 12.60 -13.88
N VAL A 301 -7.14 11.41 -13.74
CA VAL A 301 -7.89 10.15 -13.57
C VAL A 301 -7.29 9.36 -12.41
N ALA A 302 -8.14 8.75 -11.58
CA ALA A 302 -7.67 7.83 -10.56
C ALA A 302 -7.74 6.41 -11.12
N ILE A 303 -6.59 5.79 -11.34
CA ILE A 303 -6.49 4.40 -11.78
C ILE A 303 -6.80 3.48 -10.59
N GLN A 304 -7.68 2.50 -10.82
CA GLN A 304 -8.14 1.55 -9.83
C GLN A 304 -8.01 0.11 -10.34
N PRO A 305 -7.82 -0.87 -9.44
CA PRO A 305 -7.95 -2.28 -9.76
C PRO A 305 -9.33 -2.57 -10.38
N GLY A 306 -9.35 -3.21 -11.55
CA GLY A 306 -10.60 -3.57 -12.23
C GLY A 306 -11.44 -2.38 -12.72
N MET A 307 -10.85 -1.19 -12.86
CA MET A 307 -11.51 -0.02 -13.44
C MET A 307 -12.02 -0.33 -14.86
N ASN A 308 -13.33 -0.14 -15.06
CA ASN A 308 -13.99 -0.28 -16.36
C ASN A 308 -14.59 1.03 -16.87
N SER A 309 -14.42 2.13 -16.11
CA SER A 309 -14.91 3.44 -16.54
C SER A 309 -14.02 3.97 -17.65
N GLU A 310 -14.66 4.24 -18.79
CA GLU A 310 -13.97 4.79 -19.94
C GLU A 310 -13.71 6.29 -19.77
N VAL A 311 -12.50 6.71 -20.16
CA VAL A 311 -12.09 8.10 -20.17
C VAL A 311 -12.19 8.65 -21.57
N VAL A 312 -13.15 9.55 -21.77
CA VAL A 312 -13.30 10.32 -23.01
C VAL A 312 -12.39 11.54 -23.00
N LEU A 313 -11.56 11.67 -24.02
CA LEU A 313 -10.64 12.78 -24.29
C LEU A 313 -11.09 13.48 -25.59
N ARG A 314 -11.03 14.81 -25.63
CA ARG A 314 -11.51 15.59 -26.76
C ARG A 314 -10.38 16.39 -27.38
N LEU A 315 -10.13 16.18 -28.67
CA LEU A 315 -9.22 17.00 -29.45
C LEU A 315 -9.95 18.27 -29.94
N PRO A 316 -9.24 19.41 -30.03
CA PRO A 316 -9.77 20.61 -30.65
C PRO A 316 -10.05 20.37 -32.15
N ASN A 317 -10.92 21.21 -32.71
CA ASN A 317 -11.26 21.17 -34.14
C ASN A 317 -10.12 21.65 -35.03
#